data_AF-A0A6I9W4L6-F1
#
_entry.id   AF-A0A6I9W4L6-F1
#
_cell.length_a   1.000
_cell.length_b   1.000
_cell.length_c   1.000
_cell.angle_alpha   90.00
_cell.angle_beta   90.00
_cell.angle_gamma   90.00
#
_symmetry.space_group_name_H-M   'P 1'
#
loop_
_entity.id
_entity.type
_entity.pdbx_description
1 polymer ?
#
loop_
_entity_poly.entity_id
_entity_poly.type
_entity_poly.pdbx_seq_one_letter_code
_entity_poly.pdbx_strand_id
1 'polypeptide(L)'
;MINFKVDPKRFEILKENYIRYLKNFAADQPHEHARYYLKVLLTEHVCLKDELLDSTTYLSVERLQWFIPQLYNKVHVECIIHGNVTKLEAIDIVKLIESKLINNVSPPIPLLQRQLVLNREIKLEDGKYT
;
A
#
# COMPACT_ATOMS: atom_id res chain seq x y z
N MET A 1 14.60 -4.35 2.35
CA MET A 1 13.39 -3.59 2.69
C MET A 1 13.64 -2.63 3.86
N ILE A 2 14.08 -3.12 5.02
CA ILE A 2 14.22 -2.29 6.22
C ILE A 2 15.46 -1.37 6.17
N ASN A 3 16.55 -1.81 5.53
CA ASN A 3 17.77 -1.01 5.34
C ASN A 3 17.81 -0.33 3.96
N PHE A 4 16.65 0.05 3.42
CA PHE A 4 16.58 0.66 2.09
C PHE A 4 17.14 2.10 2.12
N LYS A 5 18.07 2.37 1.21
CA LYS A 5 18.62 3.71 0.97
C LYS A 5 18.14 4.18 -0.40
N VAL A 6 17.54 5.36 -0.42
CA VAL A 6 17.00 5.95 -1.64
C VAL A 6 18.16 6.47 -2.50
N ASP A 7 18.29 5.97 -3.73
CA ASP A 7 19.17 6.57 -4.73
C ASP A 7 18.45 7.76 -5.39
N PRO A 8 18.98 8.99 -5.29
CA PRO A 8 18.29 10.19 -5.79
C PRO A 8 18.00 10.14 -7.29
N LYS A 9 18.94 9.63 -8.09
CA LYS A 9 18.79 9.56 -9.55
C LYS A 9 17.67 8.60 -9.94
N ARG A 10 17.62 7.43 -9.31
CA ARG A 10 16.58 6.42 -9.53
C ARG A 10 15.23 6.88 -9.00
N PHE A 11 15.21 7.62 -7.90
CA PHE A 11 13.99 8.24 -7.39
C PHE A 11 13.35 9.18 -8.43
N GLU A 12 14.11 10.10 -9.01
CA GLU A 12 13.57 11.04 -10.01
C GLU A 12 13.04 10.33 -11.26
N ILE A 13 13.75 9.30 -11.75
CA ILE A 13 13.30 8.49 -12.88
C ILE A 13 11.96 7.78 -12.56
N LEU A 14 11.84 7.19 -11.37
CA LEU A 14 10.62 6.50 -10.96
C LEU A 14 9.46 7.47 -10.70
N LYS A 15 9.75 8.64 -10.11
CA LYS A 15 8.76 9.71 -9.89
C LYS A 15 8.20 10.21 -11.21
N GLU A 16 9.05 10.50 -12.18
CA GLU A 16 8.64 10.98 -13.50
C GLU A 16 7.79 9.93 -14.24
N ASN A 17 8.22 8.66 -14.23
CA ASN A 17 7.46 7.56 -14.80
C ASN A 17 6.09 7.38 -14.13
N TYR A 18 6.00 7.52 -12.80
CA TYR A 18 4.75 7.43 -12.07
C TYR A 18 3.79 8.58 -12.40
N ILE A 19 4.31 9.81 -12.51
CA ILE A 19 3.54 10.98 -12.94
C ILE A 19 2.97 10.76 -14.35
N ARG A 20 3.80 10.27 -15.28
CA ARG A 20 3.36 9.95 -16.65
C ARG A 20 2.28 8.87 -16.64
N TYR A 21 2.45 7.82 -15.84
CA TYR A 21 1.44 6.76 -15.68
C TYR A 21 0.09 7.32 -15.20
N LEU A 22 0.08 8.22 -14.21
CA LEU A 22 -1.14 8.84 -13.72
C LEU A 22 -1.82 9.69 -14.81
N LYS A 23 -1.06 10.52 -15.53
CA LYS A 23 -1.57 11.35 -16.63
C LYS A 23 -2.11 10.52 -17.79
N ASN A 24 -1.45 9.41 -18.12
CA ASN A 24 -1.83 8.55 -19.23
C ASN A 24 -3.17 7.84 -19.00
N PHE A 25 -3.72 7.83 -17.78
CA PHE A 25 -5.05 7.29 -17.51
C PHE A 25 -6.13 7.91 -18.41
N ALA A 26 -6.00 9.19 -18.78
CA ALA A 26 -6.94 9.86 -19.69
C ALA A 26 -7.03 9.19 -21.08
N ALA A 27 -5.98 8.47 -21.49
CA ALA A 27 -5.92 7.74 -22.76
C ALA A 27 -6.36 6.27 -22.65
N ASP A 28 -6.71 5.78 -21.46
CA ASP A 28 -7.21 4.42 -21.28
C ASP A 28 -8.59 4.24 -21.95
N GLN A 29 -8.96 2.99 -22.20
CA GLN A 29 -10.22 2.68 -22.88
C GLN A 29 -11.44 2.97 -21.99
N PRO A 30 -12.61 3.31 -22.58
CA PRO A 30 -13.80 3.68 -21.78
C PRO A 30 -14.25 2.62 -20.77
N HIS A 31 -14.09 1.33 -21.07
CA HIS A 31 -14.45 0.26 -20.13
C HIS A 31 -13.53 0.22 -18.90
N GLU A 32 -12.26 0.62 -19.05
CA GLU A 32 -11.32 0.76 -17.95
C GLU A 32 -11.68 1.94 -17.05
N HIS A 33 -12.12 3.05 -17.64
CA HIS A 33 -12.64 4.19 -16.89
C HIS A 33 -13.90 3.81 -16.10
N ALA A 34 -14.85 3.11 -16.73
CA ALA A 34 -16.06 2.65 -16.05
C ALA A 34 -15.73 1.75 -14.85
N ARG A 35 -14.81 0.80 -15.01
CA ARG A 35 -14.34 -0.07 -13.93
C ARG A 35 -13.65 0.73 -12.81
N TYR A 36 -12.81 1.69 -13.17
CA TYR A 36 -12.12 2.55 -12.21
C TYR A 36 -13.11 3.36 -11.38
N TYR A 37 -14.06 4.06 -12.01
CA TYR A 37 -15.02 4.90 -11.32
C TYR A 37 -16.02 4.07 -10.50
N LEU A 38 -16.42 2.88 -10.96
CA LEU A 38 -17.21 1.95 -10.15
C LEU A 38 -16.48 1.59 -8.85
N LYS A 39 -15.20 1.25 -8.93
CA LYS A 39 -14.39 0.96 -7.73
C LYS A 39 -14.27 2.17 -6.82
N VAL A 40 -14.05 3.35 -7.38
CA VAL A 40 -13.98 4.61 -6.62
C VAL A 40 -15.28 4.86 -5.87
N LEU A 41 -16.42 4.68 -6.53
CA LEU A 41 -17.74 4.89 -5.92
C LEU A 41 -18.06 3.87 -4.83
N LEU A 42 -17.62 2.63 -4.96
CA LEU A 42 -18.01 1.57 -4.03
C LEU A 42 -17.05 1.41 -2.84
N THR A 43 -15.85 1.99 -2.87
CA THR A 43 -14.85 1.82 -1.80
C THR A 43 -14.91 2.95 -0.78
N GLU A 44 -14.94 2.63 0.52
CA GLU A 44 -14.98 3.62 1.62
C GLU A 44 -13.84 4.66 1.58
N HIS A 45 -12.62 4.22 1.26
CA HIS A 45 -11.45 5.09 1.16
C HIS A 45 -10.70 4.84 -0.14
N VAL A 46 -10.62 5.87 -0.98
CA VAL A 46 -9.87 5.83 -2.24
C VAL A 46 -9.24 7.20 -2.49
N CYS A 47 -8.00 7.22 -2.99
CA CYS A 47 -7.40 8.43 -3.54
C CYS A 47 -7.63 8.41 -5.06
N LEU A 48 -8.19 9.49 -5.60
CA LEU A 48 -8.37 9.66 -7.03
C LEU A 48 -7.01 9.79 -7.73
N LYS A 49 -6.95 9.43 -9.01
CA LYS A 49 -5.72 9.55 -9.80
C LYS A 49 -5.24 11.00 -9.89
N ASP A 50 -6.16 11.96 -9.97
CA ASP A 50 -5.85 13.39 -9.95
C ASP A 50 -5.32 13.83 -8.58
N GLU A 51 -5.92 13.37 -7.48
CA GLU A 51 -5.41 13.64 -6.13
C GLU A 51 -4.01 13.04 -5.92
N LEU A 52 -3.78 11.83 -6.41
CA LEU A 52 -2.46 11.20 -6.39
C LEU A 52 -1.46 12.01 -7.23
N LEU A 53 -1.88 12.51 -8.40
CA LEU A 53 -1.05 13.32 -9.28
C LEU A 53 -0.67 14.64 -8.61
N ASP A 54 -1.62 15.35 -8.00
CA ASP A 54 -1.36 16.58 -7.26
C ASP A 54 -0.43 16.35 -6.07
N SER A 55 -0.59 15.21 -5.38
CA SER A 55 0.27 14.85 -4.26
C SER A 55 1.73 14.59 -4.64
N THR A 56 2.01 14.30 -5.93
CA THR A 56 3.39 14.03 -6.40
C THR A 56 4.32 15.23 -6.27
N THR A 57 3.75 16.45 -6.19
CA THR A 57 4.50 17.69 -5.94
C THR A 57 5.22 17.68 -4.59
N TYR A 58 4.68 16.95 -3.61
CA TYR A 58 5.26 16.82 -2.27
C TYR A 58 6.30 15.69 -2.14
N LEU A 59 6.52 14.91 -3.19
CA LEU A 59 7.48 13.79 -3.15
C LEU A 59 8.91 14.31 -3.26
N SER A 60 9.73 14.01 -2.25
CA SER A 60 11.17 14.24 -2.25
C SER A 60 11.92 13.01 -1.72
N VAL A 61 13.19 12.88 -2.09
CA VAL A 61 14.10 11.84 -1.58
C VAL A 61 14.12 11.85 -0.05
N GLU A 62 14.23 13.02 0.55
CA GLU A 62 14.27 13.22 2.00
C GLU A 62 12.99 12.72 2.69
N ARG A 63 11.82 13.09 2.16
CA ARG A 63 10.53 12.66 2.70
C ARG A 63 10.34 11.16 2.59
N LEU A 64 10.76 10.57 1.46
CA LEU A 64 10.71 9.12 1.30
C LEU A 64 11.64 8.42 2.28
N GLN A 65 12.88 8.90 2.42
CA GLN A 65 13.86 8.35 3.35
C GLN A 65 13.39 8.43 4.81
N TRP A 66 12.66 9.50 5.16
CA TRP A 66 12.04 9.67 6.48
C TRP A 66 10.79 8.81 6.69
N PHE A 67 9.97 8.62 5.65
CA PHE A 67 8.75 7.82 5.72
C PHE A 67 9.02 6.31 5.90
N ILE A 68 10.07 5.78 5.28
CA ILE A 68 10.42 4.34 5.34
C ILE A 68 10.48 3.79 6.77
N PRO A 69 11.24 4.37 7.72
CA PRO A 69 11.27 3.85 9.10
C PRO A 69 9.91 3.99 9.80
N GLN A 70 9.11 5.00 9.47
CA GLN A 70 7.77 5.16 10.05
C GLN A 70 6.80 4.09 9.58
N LEU A 71 6.88 3.73 8.30
CA LEU A 71 6.08 2.65 7.71
C LEU A 71 6.29 1.33 8.45
N TYR A 72 7.52 1.03 8.85
CA TYR A 72 7.86 -0.22 9.55
C TYR A 72 7.73 -0.15 11.09
N ASN A 73 7.48 1.04 11.65
CA ASN A 73 7.42 1.22 13.11
C ASN A 73 6.25 0.48 13.77
N LYS A 74 5.12 0.34 13.06
CA LYS A 74 3.92 -0.33 13.54
C LYS A 74 3.29 -1.14 12.42
N VAL A 75 3.57 -2.44 12.41
CA VAL A 75 3.10 -3.35 11.36
C VAL A 75 2.42 -4.57 11.97
N HIS A 76 1.46 -5.12 11.25
CA HIS A 76 0.89 -6.44 11.50
C HIS A 76 1.29 -7.34 10.33
N VAL A 77 1.80 -8.53 10.63
CA VAL A 77 2.25 -9.49 9.63
C VAL A 77 1.33 -10.69 9.66
N GLU A 78 0.60 -10.89 8.57
CA GLU A 78 -0.21 -12.08 8.34
C GLU A 78 0.46 -12.93 7.25
N CYS A 79 0.61 -14.23 7.48
CA CYS A 79 1.35 -15.12 6.58
C CYS A 79 0.54 -16.39 6.28
N ILE A 80 0.45 -16.72 5.00
CA ILE A 80 -0.02 -18.02 4.53
C ILE A 80 1.19 -18.76 3.97
N ILE A 81 1.58 -19.86 4.63
CA ILE A 81 2.69 -20.72 4.20
C ILE A 81 2.08 -22.03 3.73
N HIS A 82 2.29 -22.35 2.46
CA HIS A 82 1.71 -23.51 1.79
C HIS A 82 2.75 -24.18 0.90
N GLY A 83 2.75 -25.52 0.87
CA GLY A 83 3.64 -26.32 0.03
C GLY A 83 4.42 -27.38 0.81
N ASN A 84 5.58 -27.76 0.30
CA ASN A 84 6.48 -28.74 0.92
C ASN A 84 7.27 -28.10 2.08
N VAL A 85 6.59 -27.80 3.18
CA VAL A 85 7.16 -27.17 4.37
C VAL A 85 6.51 -27.80 5.60
N THR A 86 7.33 -28.21 6.56
CA THR A 86 6.84 -28.72 7.85
C THR A 86 6.33 -27.57 8.74
N LYS A 87 5.52 -27.91 9.75
CA LYS A 87 5.03 -26.92 10.71
C LYS A 87 6.16 -26.15 11.41
N LEU A 88 7.26 -26.83 11.74
CA LEU A 88 8.40 -26.20 12.42
C LEU A 88 9.11 -25.20 11.50
N GLU A 89 9.39 -25.59 10.26
CA GLU A 89 9.98 -24.70 9.27
C GLU A 89 9.10 -23.48 9.01
N ALA A 90 7.77 -23.67 8.94
CA ALA A 90 6.83 -22.56 8.79
C ALA A 90 6.91 -21.57 9.97
N ILE A 91 6.98 -22.08 11.22
CA ILE A 91 7.14 -21.26 12.42
C ILE A 91 8.49 -20.52 12.41
N ASP A 92 9.57 -21.18 12.00
CA ASP A 92 10.90 -20.59 11.95
C ASP A 92 11.02 -19.51 10.88
N ILE A 93 10.33 -19.66 9.75
CA ILE A 93 10.18 -18.61 8.73
C ILE A 93 9.51 -17.37 9.33
N VAL A 94 8.40 -17.53 10.05
CA VAL A 94 7.70 -16.41 10.70
C VAL A 94 8.61 -15.71 11.69
N LYS A 95 9.28 -16.45 12.57
CA LYS A 95 10.25 -15.89 13.55
C LYS A 95 11.41 -15.16 12.85
N LEU A 96 11.88 -15.66 11.71
CA LEU A 96 12.92 -14.98 10.93
C LEU A 96 12.42 -13.64 10.37
N ILE A 97 11.18 -13.57 9.91
CA ILE A 97 10.57 -12.32 9.43
C ILE A 97 10.41 -11.34 10.60
N GLU A 98 9.85 -11.80 11.72
CA GLU A 98 9.66 -10.99 12.92
C GLU A 98 11.00 -10.45 13.45
N SER A 99 12.01 -11.31 13.61
CA SER A 99 13.33 -10.89 14.09
C SER A 99 13.99 -9.85 13.17
N LYS A 100 13.83 -9.97 11.85
CA LYS A 100 14.34 -8.97 10.92
C LYS A 100 13.63 -7.63 11.07
N LEU A 101 12.30 -7.63 11.27
CA LEU A 101 11.51 -6.41 11.51
C LEU A 101 11.84 -5.78 12.87
N ILE A 102 11.98 -6.58 13.92
CA ILE A 102 12.26 -6.12 15.29
C ILE A 102 13.68 -5.59 15.45
N ASN A 103 14.68 -6.25 14.88
CA ASN A 103 16.08 -5.88 15.11
C ASN A 103 16.53 -4.65 14.33
N ASN A 104 15.79 -4.24 13.29
CA ASN A 104 16.17 -3.12 12.41
C ASN A 104 15.23 -1.90 12.57
N VAL A 105 14.21 -1.99 13.43
CA VAL A 105 13.25 -0.93 13.73
C VAL A 105 13.13 -0.83 15.25
N SER A 106 13.02 0.37 15.83
CA SER A 106 12.64 0.54 17.25
C SER A 106 11.50 -0.44 17.60
N PRO A 107 11.50 -1.13 18.76
CA PRO A 107 10.74 -2.35 18.97
C PRO A 107 9.32 -2.20 18.41
N PRO A 108 8.98 -2.88 17.30
CA PRO A 108 7.79 -2.60 16.54
C PRO A 108 6.60 -2.85 17.44
N ILE A 109 5.86 -1.80 17.73
CA ILE A 109 4.70 -1.88 18.60
C ILE A 109 3.63 -2.61 17.78
N PRO A 110 3.17 -3.80 18.22
CA PRO A 110 2.12 -4.50 17.50
C PRO A 110 0.92 -3.57 17.30
N LEU A 111 0.35 -3.57 16.10
CA LEU A 111 -0.88 -2.82 15.87
C LEU A 111 -1.96 -3.34 16.81
N LEU A 112 -2.69 -2.41 17.43
CA LEU A 112 -3.85 -2.78 18.24
C LEU A 112 -4.91 -3.41 17.32
N GLN A 113 -5.67 -4.38 17.82
CA GLN A 113 -6.74 -5.01 17.03
C GLN A 113 -7.71 -3.97 16.42
N ARG A 114 -7.98 -2.88 17.15
CA ARG A 114 -8.84 -1.77 16.69
C ARG A 114 -8.25 -1.00 15.48
N GLN A 115 -6.93 -1.06 15.27
CA GLN A 115 -6.25 -0.43 14.14
C GLN A 115 -6.26 -1.31 12.89
N LEU A 116 -6.63 -2.60 13.00
CA LEU A 116 -6.79 -3.52 11.87
C LEU A 116 -8.17 -3.33 11.24
N VAL A 117 -8.43 -2.12 10.76
CA VAL A 117 -9.71 -1.76 10.14
C VAL A 117 -9.69 -2.17 8.66
N LEU A 118 -10.69 -2.94 8.25
CA LEU A 118 -10.93 -3.25 6.85
C LEU A 118 -11.83 -2.17 6.23
N ASN A 119 -11.56 -1.82 4.97
CA ASN A 119 -12.43 -0.92 4.22
C ASN A 119 -13.79 -1.57 3.98
N ARG A 120 -14.85 -0.77 4.07
CA ARG A 120 -16.22 -1.20 3.75
C ARG A 120 -16.56 -0.87 2.30
N GLU A 121 -17.56 -1.57 1.78
CA GLU A 121 -18.20 -1.23 0.52
C GLU A 121 -19.50 -0.44 0.76
N ILE A 122 -19.86 0.43 -0.18
CA ILE A 122 -21.12 1.18 -0.10
C ILE A 122 -22.30 0.23 -0.28
N LYS A 123 -23.21 0.24 0.70
CA LYS A 123 -24.51 -0.41 0.57
C LYS A 123 -25.44 0.44 -0.29
N LEU A 124 -25.80 -0.06 -1.46
CA LEU A 124 -26.80 0.57 -2.33
C LEU A 124 -28.21 0.44 -1.72
N GLU A 125 -29.05 1.45 -1.95
CA GLU A 125 -30.47 1.39 -1.57
C GLU A 125 -31.26 0.50 -2.53
N ASP A 126 -32.37 -0.05 -2.06
CA ASP A 126 -33.27 -0.83 -2.89
C ASP A 126 -33.90 0.07 -3.97
N GLY A 127 -33.91 -0.40 -5.21
CA GLY A 127 -34.50 0.32 -6.33
C GLY A 127 -36.00 0.52 -6.12
N LYS A 128 -36.48 1.77 -6.25
CA LYS A 128 -37.92 2.05 -6.32
C LYS A 128 -38.38 1.85 -7.76
N TYR A 129 -39.21 0.83 -7.99
CA TYR A 129 -39.94 0.67 -9.25
C TYR A 129 -41.13 1.64 -9.23
N THR A 130 -41.02 2.77 -9.94
CA THR A 130 -42.16 3.63 -10.28
C THR A 130 -42.30 3.70 -11.79
#